data_AF-A0A1I5LCV5-F1
#
_entry.id   AF-A0A1I5LCV5-F1
#
_cell.length_a   1.000
_cell.length_b   1.000
_cell.length_c   1.000
_cell.angle_alpha   90.00
_cell.angle_beta   90.00
_cell.angle_gamma   90.00
#
_symmetry.space_group_name_H-M   'P 1'
#
loop_
_entity.id
_entity.type
_entity.pdbx_description
1 polymer ?
#
loop_
_entity_poly.entity_id
_entity_poly.type
_entity_poly.pdbx_seq_one_letter_code
_entity_poly.pdbx_strand_id
1 'polypeptide(L)'
;MFKTHRGMLLSDEEVIDSASNYVYSKMVEMDLSLPWFHVVITTISGGEESKQQVMPGDVEMFEYLIELAKGQAVSLDVQVMLPPQMTGRDGWSMERLASLHSARAKDNHHHWIYTTVSGEVFSCGDEGALSLDSTSVVRLIYPRP
;
A
#
# COMPACT_ATOMS: atom_id res chain seq x y z
N MET A 1 -6.84 4.00 4.85
CA MET A 1 -8.02 3.12 5.04
C MET A 1 -9.08 3.35 3.96
N PHE A 2 -9.60 2.27 3.36
CA PHE A 2 -10.77 2.34 2.46
C PHE A 2 -12.08 2.17 3.23
N LYS A 3 -13.12 2.87 2.78
CA LYS A 3 -14.48 2.77 3.32
C LYS A 3 -15.44 2.46 2.19
N THR A 4 -16.59 1.87 2.48
CA THR A 4 -17.64 1.68 1.48
C THR A 4 -18.99 1.89 2.12
N HIS A 5 -19.93 2.46 1.37
CA HIS A 5 -21.30 2.58 1.82
C HIS A 5 -21.98 1.21 1.74
N ARG A 6 -22.80 0.85 2.74
CA ARG A 6 -23.45 -0.47 2.79
C ARG A 6 -24.30 -0.79 1.55
N GLY A 7 -24.93 0.23 0.96
CA GLY A 7 -25.70 0.09 -0.28
C GLY A 7 -24.84 -0.14 -1.55
N MET A 8 -23.52 -0.07 -1.43
CA MET A 8 -22.57 -0.36 -2.51
C MET A 8 -21.97 -1.77 -2.39
N LEU A 9 -22.39 -2.56 -1.39
CA LEU A 9 -22.03 -3.97 -1.33
C LEU A 9 -22.78 -4.74 -2.42
N LEU A 10 -22.08 -5.63 -3.11
CA LEU A 10 -22.68 -6.58 -4.05
C LEU A 10 -23.37 -7.70 -3.27
N SER A 11 -24.53 -8.16 -3.76
CA SER A 11 -25.13 -9.40 -3.28
C SER A 11 -24.43 -10.62 -3.89
N ASP A 12 -24.59 -11.79 -3.28
CA ASP A 12 -24.01 -13.04 -3.78
C ASP A 12 -24.47 -13.38 -5.21
N GLU A 13 -25.68 -12.95 -5.61
CA GLU A 13 -26.22 -13.15 -6.97
C GLU A 13 -25.52 -12.29 -8.03
N GLU A 14 -24.89 -11.19 -7.63
CA GLU A 14 -24.15 -10.30 -8.54
C GLU A 14 -22.67 -10.70 -8.69
N VAL A 15 -22.21 -11.72 -7.97
CA VAL A 15 -20.81 -12.15 -7.95
C VAL A 15 -20.64 -13.50 -8.64
N ILE A 16 -19.75 -13.57 -9.64
CA ILE A 16 -19.51 -14.79 -10.45
C ILE A 16 -18.86 -15.92 -9.62
N ASP A 17 -18.13 -15.58 -8.56
CA ASP A 17 -17.51 -16.52 -7.60
C ASP A 17 -17.71 -16.02 -6.16
N SER A 18 -18.79 -16.47 -5.52
CA SER A 18 -19.15 -16.10 -4.14
C SER A 18 -18.40 -16.99 -3.13
N ALA A 19 -17.07 -16.85 -3.05
CA ALA A 19 -16.33 -17.46 -1.95
C ALA A 19 -16.81 -16.87 -0.61
N SER A 20 -17.24 -17.74 0.32
CA SER A 20 -18.09 -17.43 1.48
C SER A 20 -17.52 -16.47 2.54
N ASN A 21 -16.30 -15.96 2.34
CA ASN A 21 -15.57 -15.14 3.31
C ASN A 21 -15.23 -13.74 2.79
N TYR A 22 -15.73 -13.35 1.61
CA TYR A 22 -15.48 -12.03 1.02
C TYR A 22 -16.75 -11.18 1.02
N VAL A 23 -16.54 -9.87 1.17
CA VAL A 23 -17.57 -8.87 0.93
C VAL A 23 -17.13 -8.04 -0.27
N TYR A 24 -17.90 -8.09 -1.34
CA TYR A 24 -17.58 -7.37 -2.57
C TYR A 24 -18.26 -6.01 -2.58
N SER A 25 -17.55 -4.98 -3.03
CA SER A 25 -18.05 -3.60 -3.05
C SER A 25 -17.93 -3.00 -4.45
N LYS A 26 -18.98 -2.31 -4.91
CA LYS A 26 -19.01 -1.56 -6.18
C LYS A 26 -18.16 -0.28 -6.11
N MET A 27 -17.95 0.26 -4.91
CA MET A 27 -17.24 1.52 -4.71
C MET A 27 -16.53 1.54 -3.36
N VAL A 28 -15.37 2.19 -3.30
CA VAL A 28 -14.70 2.54 -2.05
C VAL A 28 -14.38 4.04 -2.01
N GLU A 29 -14.40 4.61 -0.82
CA GLU A 29 -13.95 5.96 -0.49
C GLU A 29 -12.55 5.90 0.10
N MET A 30 -11.75 6.91 -0.20
CA MET A 30 -10.36 7.01 0.24
C MET A 30 -10.08 8.37 0.86
N ASP A 31 -9.15 8.40 1.81
CA ASP A 31 -8.62 9.65 2.34
C ASP A 31 -7.70 10.31 1.30
N LEU A 32 -8.00 11.55 0.91
CA LEU A 32 -7.21 12.27 -0.09
C LEU A 32 -5.84 12.71 0.42
N SER A 33 -5.63 12.67 1.74
CA SER A 33 -4.41 13.11 2.38
C SER A 33 -3.30 12.04 2.39
N LEU A 34 -3.66 10.76 2.22
CA LEU A 34 -2.78 9.62 2.44
C LEU A 34 -2.48 8.83 1.16
N PRO A 35 -1.26 8.28 1.02
CA PRO A 35 -0.95 7.36 -0.05
C PRO A 35 -1.67 6.02 0.15
N TRP A 36 -1.86 5.28 -0.95
CA TRP A 36 -2.39 3.91 -0.93
C TRP A 36 -1.64 3.04 -1.93
N PHE A 37 -1.82 1.73 -1.84
CA PHE A 37 -1.01 0.77 -2.57
C PHE A 37 -1.83 0.02 -3.61
N HIS A 38 -1.17 -0.28 -4.72
CA HIS A 38 -1.60 -1.28 -5.68
C HIS A 38 -0.53 -2.37 -5.73
N VAL A 39 -0.95 -3.60 -5.47
CA VAL A 39 -0.04 -4.73 -5.36
C VAL A 39 -0.54 -5.85 -6.27
N VAL A 40 0.33 -6.33 -7.15
CA VAL A 40 0.12 -7.54 -7.93
C VAL A 40 1.00 -8.64 -7.35
N ILE A 41 0.36 -9.68 -6.84
CA ILE A 41 1.01 -10.86 -6.28
C ILE A 41 0.95 -11.97 -7.32
N THR A 42 2.11 -12.52 -7.66
CA THR A 42 2.19 -13.70 -8.52
C THR A 42 2.60 -14.90 -7.68
N THR A 43 1.82 -15.96 -7.71
CA THR A 43 2.10 -17.24 -7.05
C THR A 43 2.20 -18.36 -8.08
N ILE A 44 2.93 -19.42 -7.75
CA ILE A 44 2.94 -20.65 -8.55
C ILE A 44 2.43 -21.78 -7.67
N SER A 45 1.35 -22.44 -8.12
CA SER A 45 0.78 -23.60 -7.43
C SER A 45 0.53 -24.70 -8.44
N GLY A 46 1.03 -25.91 -8.18
CA GLY A 46 0.86 -27.04 -9.10
C GLY A 46 1.50 -26.85 -10.49
N GLY A 47 2.43 -25.90 -10.64
CA GLY A 47 3.03 -25.53 -11.94
C GLY A 47 2.25 -24.48 -12.73
N GLU A 48 1.11 -24.02 -12.22
CA GLU A 48 0.34 -22.93 -12.82
C GLU A 48 0.63 -21.61 -12.12
N GLU A 49 0.80 -20.56 -12.91
CA GLU A 49 0.97 -19.19 -12.44
C GLU A 49 -0.41 -18.56 -12.19
N SER A 50 -0.62 -18.04 -10.98
CA SER A 50 -1.80 -17.28 -10.61
C SER A 50 -1.40 -15.85 -10.23
N LYS A 51 -2.23 -14.89 -10.63
CA LYS A 51 -2.05 -13.46 -10.32
C LYS A 51 -3.24 -12.95 -9.54
N GLN A 52 -2.94 -12.32 -8.41
CA GLN A 52 -3.93 -11.64 -7.60
C GLN A 52 -3.56 -10.16 -7.47
N GLN A 53 -4.53 -9.30 -7.76
CA GLN A 53 -4.39 -7.87 -7.53
C GLN A 53 -5.10 -7.49 -6.24
N VAL A 54 -4.42 -6.75 -5.38
CA VAL A 54 -4.97 -6.23 -4.12
C VAL A 54 -4.57 -4.77 -3.92
N MET A 55 -5.37 -4.05 -3.15
CA MET A 55 -5.15 -2.62 -2.89
C MET A 55 -5.18 -2.36 -1.37
N PRO A 56 -4.05 -2.49 -0.67
CA PRO A 56 -3.96 -2.09 0.72
C PRO A 56 -4.24 -0.59 0.88
N GLY A 57 -5.18 -0.26 1.77
CA GLY A 57 -5.62 1.11 1.98
C GLY A 57 -4.75 1.94 2.91
N ASP A 58 -3.78 1.33 3.59
CA ASP A 58 -2.83 1.95 4.54
C ASP A 58 -1.57 1.09 4.66
N VAL A 59 -0.56 1.62 5.37
CA VAL A 59 0.76 1.00 5.49
C VAL A 59 0.70 -0.26 6.34
N GLU A 60 -0.14 -0.29 7.38
CA GLU A 60 -0.31 -1.44 8.25
C GLU A 60 -0.86 -2.64 7.48
N MET A 61 -1.91 -2.43 6.67
CA MET A 61 -2.44 -3.48 5.81
C MET A 61 -1.45 -3.90 4.72
N PHE A 62 -0.68 -2.95 4.19
CA PHE A 62 0.38 -3.26 3.23
C PHE A 62 1.48 -4.13 3.86
N GLU A 63 1.98 -3.77 5.04
CA GLU A 63 2.99 -4.54 5.77
C GLU A 63 2.47 -5.96 6.07
N TYR A 64 1.23 -6.07 6.56
CA TYR A 64 0.60 -7.37 6.77
C TYR A 64 0.57 -8.22 5.50
N LEU A 65 0.20 -7.63 4.36
CA LEU A 65 0.19 -8.31 3.07
C LEU A 65 1.58 -8.76 2.62
N ILE A 66 2.60 -7.89 2.77
CA ILE A 66 3.98 -8.22 2.43
C ILE A 66 4.47 -9.40 3.27
N GLU A 67 4.20 -9.41 4.58
CA GLU A 67 4.55 -10.53 5.45
C GLU A 67 3.82 -11.83 5.04
N LEU A 68 2.54 -11.75 4.69
CA LEU A 68 1.78 -12.92 4.23
C LEU A 68 2.34 -13.49 2.91
N ALA A 69 2.76 -12.60 2.00
CA ALA A 69 3.34 -12.98 0.72
C ALA A 69 4.72 -13.64 0.86
N LYS A 70 5.45 -13.42 1.97
CA LYS A 70 6.76 -14.04 2.20
C LYS A 70 6.65 -15.57 2.20
N GLY A 71 7.36 -16.20 1.28
CA GLY A 71 7.41 -17.66 1.14
C GLY A 71 6.28 -18.28 0.32
N GLN A 72 5.30 -17.48 -0.13
CA GLN A 72 4.21 -17.93 -1.02
C GLN A 72 4.27 -17.27 -2.39
N ALA A 73 4.65 -15.99 -2.45
CA ALA A 73 4.77 -15.25 -3.68
C ALA A 73 6.09 -15.53 -4.40
N VAL A 74 6.00 -15.67 -5.72
CA VAL A 74 7.15 -15.72 -6.62
C VAL A 74 7.57 -14.31 -7.01
N SER A 75 6.61 -13.39 -7.15
CA SER A 75 6.91 -11.98 -7.39
C SER A 75 5.83 -11.06 -6.82
N LEU A 76 6.25 -9.83 -6.53
CA LEU A 76 5.42 -8.72 -6.10
C LEU A 76 5.72 -7.51 -6.97
N ASP A 77 4.75 -7.02 -7.76
CA ASP A 77 4.82 -5.70 -8.38
C ASP A 77 4.03 -4.72 -7.49
N VAL A 78 4.74 -3.77 -6.91
CA VAL A 78 4.19 -2.82 -5.94
C VAL A 78 4.25 -1.42 -6.52
N GLN A 79 3.09 -0.77 -6.58
CA GLN A 79 2.95 0.64 -6.92
C GLN A 79 2.32 1.39 -5.74
N VAL A 80 2.75 2.62 -5.56
CA VAL A 80 2.17 3.56 -4.59
C VAL A 80 1.48 4.69 -5.34
N MET A 81 0.27 4.97 -4.91
CA MET A 81 -0.50 6.13 -5.33
C MET A 81 -0.22 7.27 -4.37
N LEU A 82 0.44 8.30 -4.86
CA LEU A 82 0.90 9.44 -4.07
C LEU A 82 0.02 10.67 -4.37
N PRO A 83 -0.47 11.36 -3.32
CA PRO A 83 -1.32 12.51 -3.51
C PRO A 83 -0.54 13.77 -3.94
N PRO A 84 -1.23 14.76 -4.54
CA PRO A 84 -0.62 16.02 -5.02
C PRO A 84 0.22 16.72 -3.96
N GLN A 85 -0.27 16.85 -2.73
CA GLN A 85 0.43 17.55 -1.65
C GLN A 85 1.75 16.88 -1.23
N MET A 86 1.92 15.58 -1.48
CA MET A 86 3.17 14.87 -1.20
C MET A 86 4.19 15.04 -2.32
N THR A 87 3.72 15.12 -3.57
CA THR A 87 4.58 15.13 -4.75
C THR A 87 4.87 16.53 -5.27
N GLY A 88 4.06 17.53 -4.88
CA GLY A 88 4.10 18.88 -5.44
C GLY A 88 3.60 18.94 -6.90
N ARG A 89 2.98 17.88 -7.42
CA ARG A 89 2.46 17.79 -8.79
C ARG A 89 0.99 18.19 -8.85
N ASP A 90 0.50 18.48 -10.05
CA ASP A 90 -0.90 18.93 -10.29
C ASP A 90 -1.97 17.84 -10.06
N GLY A 91 -1.55 16.60 -9.80
CA GLY A 91 -2.45 15.46 -9.66
C GLY A 91 -1.83 14.29 -8.91
N TRP A 92 -2.64 13.27 -8.66
CA TRP A 92 -2.16 12.01 -8.11
C TRP A 92 -1.18 11.35 -9.08
N SER A 93 -0.17 10.69 -8.53
CA SER A 93 0.79 9.93 -9.33
C SER A 93 0.86 8.49 -8.86
N MET A 94 0.93 7.57 -9.82
CA MET A 94 1.12 6.14 -9.57
C MET A 94 2.57 5.80 -9.89
N GLU A 95 3.36 5.52 -8.86
CA GLU A 95 4.79 5.27 -8.99
C GLU A 95 5.11 3.84 -8.57
N ARG A 96 6.05 3.18 -9.25
CA ARG A 96 6.56 1.89 -8.78
C ARG A 96 7.40 2.11 -7.53
N LEU A 97 7.13 1.31 -6.50
CA LEU A 97 7.81 1.40 -5.21
C LEU A 97 9.12 0.61 -5.26
N ALA A 98 10.23 1.26 -4.93
CA ALA A 98 11.53 0.62 -4.77
C ALA A 98 11.77 0.19 -3.32
N SER A 99 11.36 1.02 -2.36
CA SER A 99 11.36 0.63 -0.96
C SER A 99 10.36 1.42 -0.11
N LEU A 100 9.94 0.82 1.00
CA LEU A 100 9.19 1.47 2.06
C LEU A 100 9.90 1.28 3.39
N HIS A 101 10.10 2.38 4.11
CA HIS A 101 10.62 2.36 5.47
C HIS A 101 9.63 3.01 6.43
N SER A 102 9.58 2.51 7.65
CA SER A 102 9.06 3.29 8.78
C SER A 102 10.21 3.94 9.53
N ALA A 103 9.99 5.17 9.96
CA ALA A 103 10.91 5.98 10.73
C ALA A 103 10.19 6.53 11.96
N ARG A 104 10.92 6.63 13.07
CA ARG A 104 10.44 7.31 14.28
C ARG A 104 11.29 8.51 14.58
N ALA A 105 10.67 9.68 14.64
CA ALA A 105 11.31 10.92 15.04
C ALA A 105 11.51 10.95 16.58
N LYS A 106 12.41 11.82 17.05
CA LYS A 106 12.75 11.95 18.49
C LYS A 106 11.56 12.36 19.36
N ASP A 107 10.63 13.09 18.78
CA ASP A 107 9.34 13.49 19.38
C ASP A 107 8.29 12.37 19.36
N ASN A 108 8.70 11.16 18.97
CA ASN A 108 7.89 9.95 18.94
C ASN A 108 6.91 9.86 17.76
N HIS A 109 6.92 10.83 16.83
CA HIS A 109 6.08 10.82 15.64
C HIS A 109 6.50 9.72 14.66
N HIS A 110 5.51 9.04 14.09
CA HIS A 110 5.72 7.98 13.11
C HIS A 110 5.68 8.56 11.71
N HIS A 111 6.64 8.16 10.89
CA HIS A 111 6.66 8.54 9.49
C HIS A 111 7.00 7.34 8.61
N TRP A 112 6.50 7.39 7.39
CA TRP A 112 6.78 6.45 6.34
C TRP A 112 7.54 7.15 5.22
N ILE A 113 8.59 6.48 4.74
CA ILE A 113 9.47 6.98 3.68
C ILE A 113 9.30 6.06 2.47
N TYR A 114 8.81 6.63 1.39
CA TYR A 114 8.52 5.96 0.12
C TYR A 114 9.63 6.33 -0.86
N THR A 115 10.40 5.34 -1.29
CA THR A 115 11.38 5.53 -2.37
C THR A 115 10.83 4.88 -3.64
N THR A 116 10.72 5.64 -4.72
CA THR A 116 10.25 5.15 -6.02
C THR A 116 11.39 4.59 -6.85
N VAL A 117 11.06 3.83 -7.88
CA VAL A 117 12.05 3.31 -8.85
C VAL A 117 12.71 4.44 -9.66
N SER A 118 12.05 5.59 -9.82
CA SER A 118 12.65 6.79 -10.43
C SER A 118 13.73 7.43 -9.54
N GLY A 119 13.86 7.00 -8.28
CA GLY A 119 14.79 7.53 -7.30
C GLY A 119 14.23 8.69 -6.48
N GLU A 120 12.97 9.07 -6.68
CA GLU A 120 12.31 10.08 -5.86
C GLU A 120 11.98 9.51 -4.47
N VAL A 121 12.05 10.38 -3.46
CA VAL A 121 11.78 10.03 -2.06
C VAL A 121 10.69 10.93 -1.53
N PHE A 122 9.62 10.32 -1.03
CA PHE A 122 8.49 11.01 -0.43
C PHE A 122 8.31 10.55 1.02
N SER A 123 7.72 11.39 1.84
CA SER A 123 7.43 11.05 3.23
C SER A 123 6.03 11.46 3.64
N CYS A 124 5.40 10.67 4.49
CA CYS A 124 4.12 10.95 5.13
C CYS A 124 4.21 10.52 6.59
N GLY A 125 3.62 11.26 7.53
CA GLY A 125 3.59 10.88 8.93
C GLY A 125 2.84 11.90 9.78
N ASP A 126 2.90 11.70 11.10
CA ASP A 126 2.25 12.60 12.05
C ASP A 126 2.85 14.02 11.99
N GLU A 127 2.09 15.01 12.44
CA GLU A 127 2.44 16.44 12.37
C GLU A 127 3.90 16.72 12.78
N GLY A 128 4.68 17.29 11.87
CA GLY A 128 6.09 17.59 12.08
C GLY A 128 6.94 17.30 10.84
N ALA A 129 7.87 18.20 10.50
CA ALA A 129 8.83 17.91 9.44
C ALA A 129 9.82 16.84 9.93
N LEU A 130 9.98 15.76 9.17
CA LEU A 130 11.08 14.81 9.38
C LEU A 130 12.41 15.54 9.25
N SER A 131 13.10 15.77 10.36
CA SER A 131 14.52 16.07 10.32
C SER A 131 15.31 14.77 10.35
N LEU A 132 16.07 14.49 9.30
CA LEU A 132 16.95 13.31 9.22
C LEU A 132 17.93 13.25 10.40
N ASP A 133 18.35 14.40 10.93
CA ASP A 133 19.23 14.54 12.11
C ASP A 133 18.55 14.14 13.44
N SER A 134 17.24 13.92 13.41
CA SER A 134 16.40 13.54 14.54
C SER A 134 15.77 12.15 14.39
N THR A 135 16.16 11.38 13.37
CA THR A 135 15.62 10.04 13.14
C THR A 135 16.31 9.03 14.05
N SER A 136 15.53 8.35 14.89
CA SER A 136 16.06 7.48 15.95
C SER A 136 16.08 6.01 15.57
N VAL A 137 15.12 5.57 14.75
CA VAL A 137 14.98 4.18 14.28
C VAL A 137 14.39 4.20 12.88
N VAL A 138 15.03 3.49 11.94
CA VAL A 138 14.51 3.24 10.59
C VAL A 138 14.36 1.73 10.41
N ARG A 139 13.16 1.27 10.08
CA ARG A 139 12.84 -0.13 9.78
C ARG A 139 12.43 -0.26 8.32
N LEU A 140 13.06 -1.18 7.61
CA LEU A 140 12.66 -1.56 6.25
C LEU A 140 11.38 -2.42 6.32
N ILE A 141 10.33 -1.98 5.64
CA ILE A 141 9.06 -2.72 5.50
C ILE A 141 9.07 -3.52 4.21
N TYR A 142 9.43 -2.87 3.11
CA TYR A 142 9.46 -3.47 1.79
C TYR A 142 10.73 -3.06 1.06
N PRO A 143 11.60 -4.01 0.68
CA PRO A 143 12.51 -3.86 -0.42
C PRO A 143 11.89 -4.42 -1.71
N ARG A 144 12.08 -3.73 -2.84
CA ARG A 144 11.83 -4.35 -4.13
C ARG A 144 12.86 -5.49 -4.34
N PRO A 145 12.41 -6.73 -4.63
CA PRO A 145 13.30 -7.86 -4.86
C PRO A 145 14.13 -7.72 -6.14
#